data_AF-D6PJH9-F1
#
_entry.id   AF-D6PJH9-F1
#
_cell.length_a   1.000
_cell.length_b   1.000
_cell.length_c   1.000
_cell.angle_alpha   90.00
_cell.angle_beta   90.00
_cell.angle_gamma   90.00
#
_symmetry.space_group_name_H-M   'P 1'
#
loop_
_entity.id
_entity.type
_entity.pdbx_description
1 polymer ?
#
loop_
_entity_poly.entity_id
_entity_poly.type
_entity_poly.pdbx_seq_one_letter_code
_entity_poly.pdbx_strand_id
1 'polypeptide(L)'
;FFSMSTTLYDKIWNDHLVDQQDDGTALLFVDRHLVHEVTSPQAFEGLRNSNRKVRHPNLTLAVADHNVPTTDRTKGISDAESKIQVDTLEANCKEFGVQLFGMDDKRQGIVHIIGPEQGFTQPGTVIVCGDSHTATHGAFGSLAFGIGTSEVEHVLATQTLVQKKQKF
;
A
#
# COMPACT_ATOMS: atom_id res chain seq x y z
N PHE A 1 -12.77 -10.27 37.07
CA PHE A 1 -12.13 -10.28 35.74
C PHE A 1 -12.45 -8.98 35.01
N PHE A 2 -11.81 -7.87 35.40
CA PHE A 2 -11.87 -6.65 34.59
C PHE A 2 -10.76 -6.75 33.54
N SER A 3 -11.13 -7.08 32.31
CA SER A 3 -10.25 -6.83 31.16
C SER A 3 -10.04 -5.31 31.10
N MET A 4 -8.78 -4.86 31.08
CA MET A 4 -8.48 -3.43 30.87
C MET A 4 -9.11 -2.98 29.55
N SER A 5 -9.85 -1.87 29.57
CA SER A 5 -10.44 -1.30 28.37
C SER A 5 -9.35 -0.96 27.36
N THR A 6 -9.40 -1.58 26.18
CA THR A 6 -8.48 -1.31 25.08
C THR A 6 -9.11 -0.36 24.07
N THR A 7 -8.31 0.54 23.50
CA THR A 7 -8.75 1.42 22.41
C THR A 7 -8.98 0.61 21.12
N LEU A 8 -9.64 1.19 20.12
CA LEU A 8 -9.72 0.57 18.79
C LEU A 8 -8.30 0.34 18.22
N TYR A 9 -7.42 1.31 18.43
CA TYR A 9 -6.01 1.22 18.05
C TYR A 9 -5.33 0.00 18.68
N ASP A 10 -5.48 -0.19 20.00
CA ASP A 10 -4.91 -1.33 20.71
C ASP A 10 -5.43 -2.66 20.19
N LYS A 11 -6.72 -2.75 19.90
CA LYS A 11 -7.34 -3.99 19.41
C LYS A 11 -6.75 -4.39 18.06
N ILE A 12 -6.78 -3.47 17.09
CA ILE A 12 -6.24 -3.75 15.75
C ILE A 12 -4.73 -4.00 15.84
N TRP A 13 -3.99 -3.20 16.60
CA TRP A 13 -2.55 -3.41 16.78
C TRP A 13 -2.23 -4.80 17.31
N ASN A 14 -2.91 -5.22 18.38
CA ASN A 14 -2.65 -6.51 19.03
C ASN A 14 -3.05 -7.69 18.12
N ASP A 15 -4.14 -7.57 17.35
CA ASP A 15 -4.58 -8.60 16.42
C ASP A 15 -3.61 -8.79 15.23
N HIS A 16 -2.78 -7.78 14.92
CA HIS A 16 -1.83 -7.79 13.80
C HIS A 16 -0.37 -7.90 14.26
N LEU A 17 -0.12 -8.04 15.56
CA LEU A 17 1.25 -8.14 16.08
C LEU A 17 1.87 -9.48 15.72
N VAL A 18 2.89 -9.45 14.87
CA VAL A 18 3.66 -10.64 14.46
C VAL A 18 4.79 -10.91 15.47
N ASP A 19 5.51 -9.87 15.85
CA ASP A 19 6.60 -9.94 16.82
C ASP A 19 6.82 -8.58 17.48
N GLN A 20 7.40 -8.58 18.68
CA GLN A 20 7.79 -7.36 19.38
C GLN A 20 9.13 -7.55 20.11
N GLN A 21 10.04 -6.63 19.84
CA GLN A 21 11.34 -6.54 20.51
C GLN A 21 11.20 -5.81 21.85
N ASP A 22 12.16 -6.04 22.75
CA ASP A 22 12.18 -5.46 24.11
C ASP A 22 12.15 -3.92 24.12
N ASP A 23 12.65 -3.28 23.06
CA ASP A 23 12.68 -1.81 22.91
C ASP A 23 11.35 -1.22 22.39
N GLY A 24 10.32 -2.06 22.25
CA GLY A 24 8.99 -1.71 21.75
C GLY A 24 8.86 -1.65 20.23
N THR A 25 9.93 -1.94 19.48
CA THR A 25 9.85 -2.15 18.02
C THR A 25 9.00 -3.38 17.73
N ALA A 26 7.94 -3.19 16.93
CA ALA A 26 7.01 -4.23 16.59
C ALA A 26 7.04 -4.51 15.09
N LEU A 27 6.76 -5.75 14.74
CA LEU A 27 6.47 -6.18 13.38
C LEU A 27 4.96 -6.41 13.27
N LEU A 28 4.29 -5.66 12.41
CA LEU A 28 2.86 -5.79 12.17
C LEU A 28 2.59 -6.49 10.84
N PHE A 29 1.60 -7.38 10.81
CA PHE A 29 1.07 -7.91 9.57
C PHE A 29 0.29 -6.82 8.84
N VAL A 30 0.45 -6.76 7.51
CA VAL A 30 -0.24 -5.80 6.64
C VAL A 30 -1.32 -6.54 5.87
N ASP A 31 -2.59 -6.19 6.06
CA ASP A 31 -3.68 -6.81 5.31
C ASP A 31 -3.76 -6.33 3.88
N ARG A 32 -3.47 -5.04 3.66
CA ARG A 32 -3.68 -4.37 2.38
C ARG A 32 -2.56 -3.40 2.07
N HIS A 33 -1.93 -3.58 0.92
CA HIS A 33 -0.90 -2.70 0.42
C HIS A 33 -1.38 -2.03 -0.86
N LEU A 34 -1.51 -0.70 -0.82
CA LEU A 34 -1.78 0.08 -2.02
C LEU A 34 -0.46 0.59 -2.59
N VAL A 35 -0.29 0.53 -3.91
CA VAL A 35 0.90 1.04 -4.59
C VAL A 35 0.50 1.90 -5.79
N HIS A 36 1.35 2.86 -6.13
CA HIS A 36 1.17 3.78 -7.25
C HIS A 36 2.51 4.03 -7.94
N GLU A 37 2.48 4.70 -9.09
CA GLU A 37 3.58 4.82 -10.03
C GLU A 37 4.79 5.62 -9.54
N VAL A 38 4.63 6.43 -8.48
CA VAL A 38 5.69 7.35 -8.03
C VAL A 38 6.68 6.67 -7.08
N THR A 39 6.19 5.91 -6.11
CA THR A 39 7.02 5.39 -5.01
C THR A 39 7.32 3.89 -5.09
N SER A 40 6.59 3.16 -5.94
CA SER A 40 6.75 1.71 -6.10
C SER A 40 7.83 1.23 -7.10
N PRO A 41 8.25 1.99 -8.14
CA PRO A 41 9.20 1.48 -9.12
C PRO A 41 10.49 0.92 -8.53
N GLN A 42 11.12 1.68 -7.61
CA GLN A 42 12.37 1.29 -6.97
C GLN A 42 12.18 0.09 -6.04
N ALA A 43 11.01 -0.05 -5.41
CA ALA A 43 10.70 -1.19 -4.56
C ALA A 43 10.64 -2.49 -5.38
N PHE A 44 9.97 -2.49 -6.53
CA PHE A 44 9.95 -3.65 -7.44
C PHE A 44 11.35 -3.97 -7.99
N GLU A 45 12.13 -2.95 -8.33
CA GLU A 45 13.53 -3.12 -8.75
C GLU A 45 14.39 -3.76 -7.65
N GLY A 46 14.21 -3.36 -6.39
CA GLY A 46 14.88 -3.96 -5.22
C GLY A 46 14.56 -5.45 -5.06
N LEU A 47 13.30 -5.85 -5.26
CA LEU A 47 12.90 -7.25 -5.28
C LEU A 47 13.61 -8.03 -6.40
N ARG A 48 13.62 -7.47 -7.62
CA ARG A 48 14.25 -8.08 -8.79
C ARG A 48 15.74 -8.31 -8.56
N ASN A 49 16.45 -7.29 -8.07
CA ASN A 49 17.88 -7.34 -7.76
C ASN A 49 18.20 -8.32 -6.63
N SER A 50 17.29 -8.50 -5.68
CA SER A 50 17.42 -9.46 -4.58
C SER A 50 16.88 -10.85 -4.91
N ASN A 51 16.42 -11.09 -6.16
CA ASN A 51 15.75 -12.32 -6.59
C ASN A 51 14.58 -12.73 -5.68
N ARG A 52 13.79 -11.74 -5.23
CA ARG A 52 12.59 -11.90 -4.39
C ARG A 52 11.33 -11.73 -5.24
N LYS A 53 10.24 -12.33 -4.77
CA LYS A 53 8.90 -12.13 -5.32
C LYS A 53 8.07 -11.30 -4.35
N VAL A 54 6.99 -10.70 -4.85
CA VAL A 54 5.94 -10.17 -3.98
C VAL A 54 5.33 -11.32 -3.19
N ARG A 55 5.32 -11.19 -1.86
CA ARG A 55 4.95 -12.26 -0.93
C ARG A 55 3.47 -12.64 -1.02
N HIS A 56 2.59 -11.64 -1.07
CA HIS A 56 1.15 -11.82 -1.25
C HIS A 56 0.61 -10.84 -2.29
N PRO A 57 0.73 -11.14 -3.60
CA PRO A 57 0.26 -10.25 -4.67
C PRO A 57 -1.24 -9.95 -4.58
N ASN A 58 -2.04 -10.89 -4.04
CA ASN A 58 -3.47 -10.75 -3.82
C ASN A 58 -3.85 -9.78 -2.68
N LEU A 59 -2.90 -9.38 -1.85
CA LEU A 59 -3.07 -8.37 -0.80
C LEU A 59 -2.50 -7.00 -1.22
N THR A 60 -2.02 -6.90 -2.46
CA THR A 60 -1.49 -5.67 -3.05
C THR A 60 -2.36 -5.23 -4.20
N LEU A 61 -2.70 -3.94 -4.24
CA LEU A 61 -3.47 -3.33 -5.31
C LEU A 61 -2.75 -2.10 -5.83
N ALA A 62 -2.56 -2.05 -7.14
CA ALA A 62 -1.92 -0.93 -7.82
C ALA A 62 -2.94 -0.06 -8.55
N VAL A 63 -2.65 1.23 -8.64
CA VAL A 63 -3.37 2.19 -9.48
C VAL A 63 -2.40 3.23 -10.00
N ALA A 64 -2.64 3.73 -11.22
CA ALA A 64 -1.98 4.92 -11.71
C ALA A 64 -2.87 6.14 -11.43
N ASP A 65 -2.41 7.12 -10.64
CA ASP A 65 -3.24 8.27 -10.25
C ASP A 65 -2.53 9.63 -10.11
N HIS A 66 -1.20 9.68 -9.95
CA HIS A 66 -0.45 10.94 -9.85
C HIS A 66 -0.08 11.55 -11.21
N ASN A 67 0.23 10.70 -12.20
CA ASN A 67 0.80 11.06 -13.49
C ASN A 67 -0.14 10.75 -14.68
N VAL A 68 -1.44 10.65 -14.39
CA VAL A 68 -2.47 10.41 -15.40
C VAL A 68 -3.09 11.73 -15.88
N PRO A 69 -3.28 11.94 -17.20
CA PRO A 69 -3.93 13.12 -17.73
C PRO A 69 -5.37 13.28 -17.21
N THR A 70 -5.69 14.48 -16.74
CA THR A 70 -7.06 14.83 -16.29
C THR A 70 -8.00 15.19 -17.44
N THR A 71 -7.47 15.41 -18.65
CA THR A 71 -8.23 15.77 -19.86
C THR A 71 -7.76 14.94 -21.06
N ASP A 72 -8.71 14.56 -21.92
CA ASP A 72 -8.49 13.84 -23.20
C ASP A 72 -7.49 12.68 -23.13
N ARG A 73 -7.84 11.64 -22.37
CA ARG A 73 -7.02 10.43 -22.16
C ARG A 73 -6.73 9.63 -23.44
N THR A 74 -7.49 9.87 -24.52
CA THR A 74 -7.33 9.16 -25.80
C THR A 74 -5.96 9.37 -26.45
N LYS A 75 -5.26 10.44 -26.05
CA LYS A 75 -3.91 10.78 -26.54
C LYS A 75 -2.78 10.14 -25.72
N GLY A 76 -3.11 9.40 -24.66
CA GLY A 76 -2.13 8.88 -23.72
C GLY A 76 -1.43 9.98 -22.90
N ILE A 77 -0.27 9.66 -22.35
CA ILE A 77 0.53 10.57 -21.52
C ILE A 77 1.57 11.28 -22.39
N SER A 78 1.46 12.60 -22.55
CA SER A 78 2.37 13.39 -23.38
C SER A 78 3.71 13.69 -22.71
N ASP A 79 3.73 13.81 -21.38
CA ASP A 79 4.94 14.01 -20.61
C ASP A 79 5.73 12.69 -20.51
N ALA A 80 6.98 12.71 -20.95
CA ALA A 80 7.79 11.51 -21.07
C ALA A 80 8.13 10.88 -19.70
N GLU A 81 8.36 11.70 -18.68
CA GLU A 81 8.67 11.21 -17.33
C GLU A 81 7.44 10.55 -16.70
N SER A 82 6.29 11.22 -16.77
CA SER A 82 4.99 10.69 -16.35
C SER A 82 4.68 9.36 -17.06
N LYS A 83 4.92 9.30 -18.37
CA LYS A 83 4.73 8.07 -19.16
C LYS A 83 5.62 6.94 -18.67
N ILE A 84 6.90 7.20 -18.41
CA ILE A 84 7.84 6.19 -17.91
C ILE A 84 7.37 5.62 -16.58
N GLN A 85 6.88 6.46 -15.65
CA GLN A 85 6.43 6.00 -14.34
C GLN A 85 5.20 5.07 -14.47
N VAL A 86 4.21 5.44 -15.27
CA VAL A 86 3.01 4.62 -15.48
C VAL A 86 3.33 3.32 -16.23
N ASP A 87 4.12 3.39 -17.32
CA ASP A 87 4.55 2.20 -18.06
C ASP A 87 5.37 1.25 -17.16
N THR A 88 6.20 1.80 -16.26
CA THR A 88 6.99 1.01 -15.30
C THR A 88 6.09 0.32 -14.27
N LEU A 89 5.06 1.01 -13.76
CA LEU A 89 4.07 0.40 -12.87
C LEU A 89 3.35 -0.77 -13.57
N GLU A 90 2.90 -0.58 -14.81
CA GLU A 90 2.25 -1.61 -15.61
C GLU A 90 3.13 -2.85 -15.81
N ALA A 91 4.40 -2.63 -16.20
CA ALA A 91 5.36 -3.70 -16.39
C ALA A 91 5.62 -4.47 -15.08
N ASN A 92 5.82 -3.75 -13.97
CA ASN A 92 6.06 -4.35 -12.66
C ASN A 92 4.84 -5.15 -12.18
N CYS A 93 3.63 -4.59 -12.30
CA CYS A 93 2.41 -5.30 -11.88
C CYS A 93 2.21 -6.60 -12.67
N LYS A 94 2.50 -6.57 -13.98
CA LYS A 94 2.45 -7.76 -14.84
C LYS A 94 3.50 -8.80 -14.45
N GLU A 95 4.74 -8.38 -14.19
CA GLU A 95 5.84 -9.28 -13.79
C GLU A 95 5.59 -9.96 -12.45
N PHE A 96 5.13 -9.19 -11.45
CA PHE A 96 4.97 -9.66 -10.08
C PHE A 96 3.56 -10.18 -9.77
N GLY A 97 2.63 -10.13 -10.72
CA GLY A 97 1.26 -10.62 -10.57
C GLY A 97 0.39 -9.77 -9.64
N VAL A 98 0.67 -8.46 -9.55
CA VAL A 98 -0.11 -7.50 -8.77
C VAL A 98 -1.28 -6.99 -9.61
N GLN A 99 -2.47 -6.93 -9.01
CA GLN A 99 -3.65 -6.36 -9.68
C GLN A 99 -3.46 -4.86 -9.90
N LEU A 100 -3.73 -4.38 -11.10
CA LEU A 100 -3.60 -2.97 -11.49
C LEU A 100 -4.91 -2.42 -12.04
N PHE A 101 -5.34 -1.27 -11.53
CA PHE A 101 -6.30 -0.39 -12.19
C PHE A 101 -5.53 0.64 -13.03
N GLY A 102 -5.23 0.24 -14.26
CA GLY A 102 -4.52 1.07 -15.24
C GLY A 102 -5.42 2.14 -15.84
N MET A 103 -4.86 2.93 -16.76
CA MET A 103 -5.56 4.09 -17.31
C MET A 103 -6.89 3.76 -18.04
N ASP A 104 -7.04 2.56 -18.59
CA ASP A 104 -8.25 2.18 -19.30
C ASP A 104 -9.27 1.43 -18.40
N ASP A 105 -8.95 1.23 -17.12
CA ASP A 105 -9.86 0.59 -16.17
C ASP A 105 -10.88 1.59 -15.63
N LYS A 106 -12.18 1.27 -15.73
CA LYS A 106 -13.27 2.10 -15.19
C LYS A 106 -13.19 2.33 -13.67
N ARG A 107 -12.43 1.51 -12.94
CA ARG A 107 -12.22 1.60 -11.49
C ARG A 107 -11.00 2.44 -11.13
N GLN A 108 -10.20 2.87 -12.12
CA GLN A 108 -9.07 3.74 -11.88
C GLN A 108 -9.57 5.09 -11.34
N GLY A 109 -8.87 5.58 -10.31
CA GLY A 109 -9.17 6.79 -9.58
C GLY A 109 -8.06 7.07 -8.58
N ILE A 110 -8.26 8.02 -7.68
CA ILE A 110 -7.27 8.37 -6.65
C ILE A 110 -7.06 7.17 -5.71
N VAL A 111 -5.80 6.85 -5.37
CA VAL A 111 -5.40 5.65 -4.61
C VAL A 111 -6.17 5.47 -3.30
N HIS A 112 -6.47 6.55 -2.59
CA HIS A 112 -7.21 6.52 -1.33
C HIS A 112 -8.74 6.51 -1.49
N ILE A 113 -9.25 6.73 -2.71
CA ILE A 113 -10.68 6.64 -3.04
C ILE A 113 -11.02 5.23 -3.54
N ILE A 114 -10.18 4.67 -4.41
CA ILE A 114 -10.42 3.33 -4.97
C ILE A 114 -10.40 2.23 -3.90
N GLY A 115 -9.63 2.42 -2.81
CA GLY A 115 -9.51 1.43 -1.75
C GLY A 115 -10.88 1.11 -1.12
N PRO A 116 -11.59 2.10 -0.55
CA PRO A 116 -12.95 1.92 -0.07
C PRO A 116 -13.96 1.53 -1.17
N GLU A 117 -13.93 2.18 -2.34
CA GLU A 117 -14.91 1.93 -3.41
C GLU A 117 -14.89 0.47 -3.90
N GLN A 118 -13.72 -0.14 -3.95
CA GLN A 118 -13.55 -1.53 -4.40
C GLN A 118 -13.59 -2.53 -3.24
N GLY A 119 -13.93 -2.09 -2.03
CA GLY A 119 -13.98 -2.92 -0.83
C GLY A 119 -12.61 -3.44 -0.39
N PHE A 120 -11.52 -2.84 -0.88
CA PHE A 120 -10.16 -3.19 -0.48
C PHE A 120 -9.87 -2.69 0.95
N THR A 121 -10.38 -1.51 1.28
CA THR A 121 -10.37 -0.95 2.63
C THR A 121 -11.53 -1.51 3.45
N GLN A 122 -11.22 -2.20 4.55
CA GLN A 122 -12.20 -2.80 5.45
C GLN A 122 -11.89 -2.46 6.91
N PRO A 123 -12.91 -2.38 7.79
CA PRO A 123 -12.68 -2.17 9.22
C PRO A 123 -11.78 -3.23 9.84
N GLY A 124 -10.97 -2.82 10.81
CA GLY A 124 -10.09 -3.71 11.57
C GLY A 124 -8.80 -4.13 10.85
N THR A 125 -8.50 -3.57 9.67
CA THR A 125 -7.30 -3.92 8.90
C THR A 125 -6.10 -3.01 9.21
N VAL A 126 -4.90 -3.49 8.89
CA VAL A 126 -3.69 -2.70 8.71
C VAL A 126 -3.47 -2.44 7.21
N ILE A 127 -3.47 -1.16 6.83
CA ILE A 127 -3.34 -0.70 5.44
C ILE A 127 -2.09 0.17 5.31
N VAL A 128 -1.31 -0.04 4.26
CA VAL A 128 -0.12 0.77 3.98
C VAL A 128 -0.09 1.22 2.52
N CYS A 129 0.53 2.37 2.27
CA CYS A 129 0.77 2.87 0.92
C CYS A 129 1.98 3.80 0.93
N GLY A 130 2.69 3.87 -0.20
CA GLY A 130 3.76 4.83 -0.44
C GLY A 130 3.30 6.29 -0.57
N ASP A 131 2.19 6.69 0.05
CA ASP A 131 1.60 8.03 0.00
C ASP A 131 1.34 8.55 1.42
N SER A 132 1.56 9.84 1.65
CA SER A 132 1.39 10.48 2.97
C SER A 132 -0.07 10.56 3.44
N HIS A 133 -1.04 10.49 2.54
CA HIS A 133 -2.47 10.62 2.85
C HIS A 133 -3.15 9.28 3.15
N THR A 134 -2.36 8.20 3.33
CA THR A 134 -2.86 6.87 3.68
C THR A 134 -3.73 6.85 4.93
N ALA A 135 -3.52 7.80 5.86
CA ALA A 135 -4.35 7.98 7.05
C ALA A 135 -5.86 8.14 6.74
N THR A 136 -6.23 8.54 5.51
CA THR A 136 -7.62 8.58 5.01
C THR A 136 -8.40 7.30 5.31
N HIS A 137 -7.75 6.13 5.18
CA HIS A 137 -8.41 4.84 5.43
C HIS A 137 -8.83 4.63 6.88
N GLY A 138 -8.21 5.34 7.84
CA GLY A 138 -8.59 5.31 9.25
C GLY A 138 -10.05 5.70 9.51
N ALA A 139 -10.68 6.45 8.59
CA ALA A 139 -12.12 6.73 8.62
C ALA A 139 -13.00 5.46 8.61
N PHE A 140 -12.46 4.33 8.13
CA PHE A 140 -13.13 3.03 8.08
C PHE A 140 -12.77 2.14 9.29
N GLY A 141 -12.08 2.67 10.30
CA GLY A 141 -11.66 1.90 11.47
C GLY A 141 -10.50 0.94 11.17
N SER A 142 -9.59 1.31 10.27
CA SER A 142 -8.33 0.61 10.00
C SER A 142 -7.14 1.35 10.64
N LEU A 143 -6.04 0.65 10.89
CA LEU A 143 -4.74 1.29 11.09
C LEU A 143 -4.09 1.54 9.73
N ALA A 144 -3.83 2.79 9.39
CA ALA A 144 -3.40 3.16 8.05
C ALA A 144 -2.12 4.00 8.09
N PHE A 145 -1.06 3.54 7.43
CA PHE A 145 0.28 4.13 7.51
C PHE A 145 0.80 4.51 6.13
N GLY A 146 1.17 5.79 5.98
CA GLY A 146 2.01 6.22 4.87
C GLY A 146 3.44 5.73 5.10
N ILE A 147 4.04 5.08 4.10
CA ILE A 147 5.35 4.43 4.22
C ILE A 147 6.32 4.92 3.14
N GLY A 148 7.63 4.84 3.40
CA GLY A 148 8.65 5.19 2.42
C GLY A 148 8.91 4.07 1.41
N THR A 149 9.64 4.37 0.32
CA THR A 149 9.98 3.38 -0.72
C THR A 149 10.69 2.13 -0.19
N SER A 150 11.61 2.27 0.77
CA SER A 150 12.28 1.10 1.40
C SER A 150 11.31 0.24 2.20
N GLU A 151 10.31 0.85 2.83
CA GLU A 151 9.24 0.11 3.52
C GLU A 151 8.27 -0.53 2.53
N VAL A 152 7.98 0.11 1.38
CA VAL A 152 7.20 -0.49 0.29
C VAL A 152 7.87 -1.79 -0.17
N GLU A 153 9.19 -1.78 -0.40
CA GLU A 153 9.95 -2.99 -0.74
C GLU A 153 9.82 -4.04 0.36
N HIS A 154 10.01 -3.64 1.63
CA HIS A 154 9.91 -4.54 2.78
C HIS A 154 8.53 -5.18 2.89
N VAL A 155 7.45 -4.42 2.72
CA VAL A 155 6.07 -4.93 2.74
C VAL A 155 5.84 -5.85 1.54
N LEU A 156 6.27 -5.49 0.33
CA LEU A 156 6.16 -6.40 -0.83
C LEU A 156 6.91 -7.71 -0.59
N ALA A 157 8.08 -7.68 0.05
CA ALA A 157 8.90 -8.87 0.30
C ALA A 157 8.39 -9.74 1.46
N THR A 158 7.73 -9.15 2.46
CA THR A 158 7.46 -9.82 3.75
C THR A 158 6.00 -9.82 4.19
N GLN A 159 5.19 -8.92 3.65
CA GLN A 159 3.82 -8.60 4.11
C GLN A 159 3.76 -8.09 5.55
N THR A 160 4.85 -7.49 6.02
CA THR A 160 4.92 -6.92 7.36
C THR A 160 5.46 -5.50 7.32
N LEU A 161 5.19 -4.73 8.37
CA LEU A 161 5.71 -3.38 8.55
C LEU A 161 6.34 -3.26 9.94
N VAL A 162 7.53 -2.69 10.02
CA VAL A 162 8.15 -2.34 11.30
C VAL A 162 7.52 -1.05 11.80
N GLN A 163 6.97 -1.05 13.02
CA GLN A 163 6.37 0.10 13.66
C GLN A 163 6.71 0.18 15.13
N LYS A 164 6.64 1.39 15.70
CA LYS A 164 6.57 1.58 17.15
C LYS A 164 5.18 2.04 17.52
N LYS A 165 4.67 1.50 18.62
CA LYS A 165 3.33 1.82 19.10
C LYS A 165 3.26 3.31 19.44
N GLN A 166 2.32 4.01 18.82
CA GLN A 166 2.09 5.44 19.07
C GLN A 166 1.42 5.61 20.44
N LYS A 167 1.79 6.68 21.14
CA LYS A 167 1.14 7.08 22.40
C LYS A 167 0.17 8.20 22.08
N PHE A 168 -1.10 7.99 22.45
CA PHE A 168 -2.16 8.98 22.37
C PHE A 168 -2.58 9.39 23.77
#